data_AF-A0A937TD20-F1
#
_entry.id   AF-A0A937TD20-F1
#
_cell.length_a   1.000
_cell.length_b   1.000
_cell.length_c   1.000
_cell.angle_alpha   90.00
_cell.angle_beta   90.00
_cell.angle_gamma   90.00
#
_symmetry.space_group_name_H-M   'P 1'
#
loop_
_entity.id
_entity.type
_entity.pdbx_description
1 polymer ?
#
loop_
_entity_poly.entity_id
_entity_poly.type
_entity_poly.pdbx_seq_one_letter_code
_entity_poly.pdbx_strand_id
1 'polypeptide(L)'
;MKHSPDNIPAPPDPNRARLARWLAEWELFQALTPEKVDIAERPAPPLLSLSQPDDTPVHPGDIRLLHPRFESSIPRYVAVAANTDGDGWHVVPFGLLTEPATPGEVVTRRSAPALRVLCLWNQFSLPTTMLQCCWRVDRLSEEEKAWLQSDLPSHRVGPPLRHPLDPRWDYLEMESEFRQRVSRGTRRQVTYDITPSELRKAAEDSAPYGDQDDEPSPEDEDNNT
;
A
#
# COMPACT_ATOMS: atom_id res chain seq x y z
N MET A 1 9.70 -33.38 -53.28
CA MET A 1 9.59 -31.99 -52.80
C MET A 1 8.91 -32.03 -51.45
N LYS A 2 9.65 -31.77 -50.35
CA LYS A 2 9.08 -31.72 -49.00
C LYS A 2 8.56 -30.30 -48.81
N HIS A 3 7.23 -30.13 -48.72
CA HIS A 3 6.65 -28.86 -48.29
C HIS A 3 7.11 -28.60 -46.86
N SER A 4 7.95 -27.58 -46.67
CA SER A 4 8.24 -27.07 -45.33
C SER A 4 6.91 -26.70 -44.68
N PRO A 5 6.56 -27.27 -43.52
CA PRO A 5 5.34 -26.91 -42.83
C PRO A 5 5.38 -25.41 -42.57
N ASP A 6 4.30 -24.74 -42.97
CA ASP A 6 4.11 -23.31 -42.88
C ASP A 6 4.55 -22.77 -41.52
N ASN A 7 5.52 -21.85 -41.57
CA ASN A 7 6.01 -21.12 -40.41
C ASN A 7 4.96 -20.07 -40.02
N ILE A 8 3.84 -20.52 -39.47
CA ILE A 8 2.80 -19.62 -38.95
C ILE A 8 3.38 -18.94 -37.70
N PRO A 9 3.56 -17.61 -37.69
CA PRO A 9 4.08 -16.91 -36.52
C PRO A 9 3.13 -17.13 -35.34
N ALA A 10 3.69 -17.43 -34.17
CA ALA A 10 2.91 -17.57 -32.94
C ALA A 10 2.11 -16.27 -32.67
N PRO A 11 0.88 -16.37 -32.16
CA PRO A 11 0.09 -15.19 -31.84
C PRO A 11 0.84 -14.30 -30.82
N PRO A 12 0.71 -12.96 -30.91
CA PRO A 12 1.38 -12.06 -29.99
C PRO A 12 0.91 -12.32 -28.56
N ASP A 13 1.88 -12.41 -27.63
CA ASP A 13 1.59 -12.60 -26.20
C ASP A 13 0.79 -11.39 -25.67
N PRO A 14 -0.47 -11.58 -25.23
CA PRO A 14 -1.28 -10.48 -24.71
C PRO A 14 -0.65 -9.82 -23.47
N ASN A 15 0.17 -10.55 -22.71
CA ASN A 15 0.88 -9.99 -21.55
C ASN A 15 1.94 -8.98 -21.98
N ARG A 16 2.59 -9.19 -23.12
CA ARG A 16 3.60 -8.26 -23.65
C ARG A 16 2.98 -6.91 -23.99
N ALA A 17 1.81 -6.91 -24.64
CA ALA A 17 1.11 -5.67 -24.97
C ALA A 17 0.65 -4.91 -23.73
N ARG A 18 0.18 -5.62 -22.70
CA ARG A 18 -0.23 -5.01 -21.41
C ARG A 18 0.96 -4.44 -20.65
N LEU A 19 2.05 -5.20 -20.55
CA LEU A 19 3.29 -4.74 -19.94
C LEU A 19 3.84 -3.51 -20.65
N ALA A 20 3.81 -3.46 -21.99
CA ALA A 20 4.25 -2.30 -22.74
C ALA A 20 3.41 -1.04 -22.44
N ARG A 21 2.09 -1.17 -22.33
CA ARG A 21 1.22 -0.04 -21.93
C ARG A 21 1.48 0.41 -20.51
N TRP A 22 1.64 -0.54 -19.58
CA TRP A 22 2.00 -0.25 -18.20
C TRP A 22 3.33 0.51 -18.11
N LEU A 23 4.37 0.06 -18.83
CA LEU A 23 5.68 0.72 -18.85
C LEU A 23 5.59 2.15 -19.37
N ALA A 24 4.84 2.39 -20.44
CA ALA A 24 4.64 3.72 -20.99
C ALA A 24 3.92 4.67 -19.99
N GLU A 25 2.91 4.16 -19.27
CA GLU A 25 2.24 4.93 -18.22
C GLU A 25 3.17 5.21 -17.03
N TRP A 26 3.99 4.24 -16.64
CA TRP A 26 4.93 4.38 -15.54
C TRP A 26 6.03 5.39 -15.86
N GLU A 27 6.57 5.37 -17.08
CA GLU A 27 7.54 6.37 -17.56
C GLU A 27 6.93 7.77 -17.56
N LEU A 28 5.69 7.92 -18.06
CA LEU A 28 4.98 9.21 -18.04
C LEU A 28 4.72 9.69 -16.60
N PHE A 29 4.30 8.80 -15.71
CA PHE A 29 4.06 9.12 -14.32
C PHE A 29 5.33 9.62 -13.63
N GLN A 30 6.46 8.92 -13.83
CA GLN A 30 7.74 9.36 -13.30
C GLN A 30 8.17 10.72 -13.86
N ALA A 31 7.97 10.96 -15.15
CA ALA A 31 8.31 12.24 -15.78
C ALA A 31 7.46 13.42 -15.29
N LEU A 32 6.20 13.17 -14.90
CA LEU A 32 5.28 14.20 -14.40
C LEU A 32 5.36 14.39 -12.88
N THR A 33 5.86 13.40 -12.15
CA THR A 33 6.04 13.51 -10.71
C THR A 33 7.28 14.36 -10.48
N PRO A 34 7.14 15.59 -9.93
CA PRO A 34 8.30 16.43 -9.70
C PRO A 34 9.28 15.68 -8.79
N GLU A 35 10.55 15.55 -9.23
CA GLU A 35 11.65 15.19 -8.32
C GLU A 35 11.48 16.06 -7.09
N LYS A 36 11.43 15.44 -5.88
CA LYS A 36 11.16 16.09 -4.59
C LYS A 36 11.79 17.48 -4.54
N VAL A 37 11.04 18.49 -4.99
CA VAL A 37 11.44 19.88 -4.82
C VAL A 37 11.35 20.06 -3.32
N ASP A 38 12.42 20.52 -2.69
CA ASP A 38 12.43 20.77 -1.25
C ASP A 38 11.30 21.78 -0.95
N ILE A 39 10.12 21.27 -0.58
CA ILE A 39 8.89 22.06 -0.37
C ILE A 39 9.01 22.86 0.95
N ALA A 40 10.17 22.83 1.61
CA ALA A 40 10.46 23.56 2.83
C ALA A 40 10.17 25.07 2.71
N GLU A 41 10.17 25.64 1.49
CA GLU A 41 9.98 27.08 1.29
C GLU A 41 8.72 27.48 0.53
N ARG A 42 7.92 26.54 0.00
CA ARG A 42 6.69 26.93 -0.71
C ARG A 42 5.57 27.08 0.31
N PRO A 43 5.08 28.31 0.58
CA PRO A 43 3.92 28.47 1.44
C PRO A 43 2.80 27.62 0.85
N ALA A 44 2.23 26.73 1.67
CA ALA A 44 1.11 25.91 1.25
C ALA A 44 0.10 26.86 0.59
N PRO A 45 -0.31 26.62 -0.67
CA PRO A 45 -1.40 27.39 -1.24
C PRO A 45 -2.53 27.34 -0.21
N PRO A 46 -3.21 28.47 0.07
CA PRO A 46 -4.27 28.48 1.06
C PRO A 46 -5.16 27.30 0.68
N LEU A 47 -5.20 26.29 1.54
CA LEU A 47 -6.03 25.12 1.31
C LEU A 47 -7.39 25.75 1.06
N LEU A 48 -7.84 25.77 -0.21
CA LEU A 48 -9.21 26.11 -0.56
C LEU A 48 -10.00 25.37 0.47
N SER A 49 -10.68 26.09 1.37
CA SER A 49 -11.24 25.53 2.60
C SER A 49 -12.09 24.35 2.17
N LEU A 50 -11.47 23.16 2.11
CA LEU A 50 -12.08 22.00 1.48
C LEU A 50 -13.23 21.77 2.44
N SER A 51 -14.43 21.90 1.89
CA SER A 51 -15.67 21.89 2.63
C SER A 51 -15.59 20.82 3.70
N GLN A 52 -16.12 21.14 4.88
CA GLN A 52 -16.06 20.31 6.08
C GLN A 52 -16.12 18.81 5.72
N PRO A 53 -15.30 17.99 6.40
CA PRO A 53 -15.25 16.56 6.14
C PRO A 53 -16.66 15.97 6.00
N ASP A 54 -16.82 15.05 5.06
CA ASP A 54 -18.11 14.48 4.71
C ASP A 54 -18.74 13.81 5.94
N ASP A 55 -19.83 14.39 6.47
CA ASP A 55 -20.60 13.85 7.61
C ASP A 55 -21.26 12.50 7.28
N THR A 56 -21.16 12.03 6.03
CA THR A 56 -21.66 10.71 5.64
C THR A 56 -20.94 9.59 6.41
N PRO A 57 -21.68 8.73 7.13
CA PRO A 57 -21.11 7.57 7.79
C PRO A 57 -20.34 6.67 6.81
N VAL A 58 -19.28 6.04 7.31
CA VAL A 58 -18.46 5.11 6.52
C VAL A 58 -19.20 3.79 6.38
N HIS A 59 -19.34 3.28 5.14
CA HIS A 59 -19.95 1.99 4.87
C HIS A 59 -19.06 1.11 3.99
N PRO A 60 -19.13 -0.23 4.13
CA PRO A 60 -18.55 -1.16 3.16
C PRO A 60 -19.04 -0.84 1.74
N GLY A 61 -18.11 -0.85 0.79
CA GLY A 61 -18.35 -0.52 -0.60
C GLY A 61 -18.24 0.97 -0.94
N ASP A 62 -18.12 1.88 0.03
CA ASP A 62 -17.87 3.30 -0.30
C ASP A 62 -16.50 3.46 -0.98
N ILE A 63 -16.41 4.37 -1.94
CA ILE A 63 -15.14 4.86 -2.52
C ILE A 63 -14.90 6.26 -1.97
N ARG A 64 -13.76 6.47 -1.32
CA ARG A 64 -13.42 7.73 -0.65
C ARG A 64 -12.12 8.32 -1.20
N LEU A 65 -12.11 9.64 -1.39
CA LEU A 65 -10.92 10.44 -1.66
C LEU A 65 -10.26 10.78 -0.32
N LEU A 66 -9.01 10.36 -0.15
CA LEU A 66 -8.23 10.62 1.05
C LEU A 66 -7.94 12.11 1.20
N HIS A 67 -8.00 12.59 2.45
CA HIS A 67 -7.62 13.96 2.78
C HIS A 67 -6.14 14.22 2.42
N PRO A 68 -5.78 15.38 1.82
CA PRO A 68 -4.39 15.73 1.46
C PRO A 68 -3.39 15.75 2.62
N ARG A 69 -3.87 15.63 3.86
CA ARG A 69 -3.01 15.55 5.06
C ARG A 69 -2.33 14.19 5.18
N PHE A 70 -2.86 13.18 4.49
CA PHE A 70 -2.34 11.82 4.48
C PHE A 70 -1.41 11.56 3.30
N GLU A 71 -1.68 12.17 2.15
CA GLU A 71 -0.82 12.20 0.97
C GLU A 71 -1.08 13.53 0.24
N SER A 72 -0.08 14.40 0.22
CA SER A 72 -0.24 15.78 -0.27
C SER A 72 0.19 15.94 -1.71
N SER A 73 1.02 15.03 -2.23
CA SER A 73 1.58 15.12 -3.56
C SER A 73 0.59 14.73 -4.64
N ILE A 74 -0.23 13.70 -4.39
CA ILE A 74 -1.11 13.10 -5.38
C ILE A 74 -2.45 12.74 -4.71
N PRO A 75 -3.61 13.07 -5.31
CA PRO A 75 -4.91 12.62 -4.83
C PRO A 75 -5.00 11.09 -4.78
N ARG A 76 -5.43 10.52 -3.65
CA ARG A 76 -5.50 9.08 -3.45
C ARG A 76 -6.92 8.63 -3.13
N TYR A 77 -7.39 7.60 -3.82
CA TYR A 77 -8.70 7.01 -3.60
C TYR A 77 -8.58 5.65 -2.94
N VAL A 78 -9.52 5.34 -2.05
CA VAL A 78 -9.61 4.04 -1.41
C VAL A 78 -11.04 3.51 -1.46
N ALA A 79 -11.17 2.21 -1.65
CA ALA A 79 -12.41 1.48 -1.43
C ALA A 79 -12.48 0.97 0.01
N VAL A 80 -13.62 1.16 0.68
CA VAL A 80 -13.88 0.63 2.02
C VAL A 80 -14.36 -0.82 1.88
N ALA A 81 -13.62 -1.77 2.44
CA ALA A 81 -13.91 -3.19 2.28
C ALA A 81 -14.78 -3.75 3.41
N ALA A 82 -14.31 -3.65 4.65
CA ALA A 82 -14.98 -4.19 5.83
C ALA A 82 -14.59 -3.43 7.09
N ASN A 83 -15.38 -3.54 8.14
CA ASN A 83 -14.99 -3.07 9.47
C ASN A 83 -13.91 -4.03 10.04
N THR A 84 -13.00 -3.50 10.84
CA THR A 84 -12.04 -4.29 11.63
C THR A 84 -12.68 -4.70 12.97
N ASP A 85 -12.07 -5.57 13.76
CA ASP A 85 -12.61 -5.89 15.11
C ASP A 85 -12.56 -4.70 16.10
N GLY A 86 -11.92 -3.58 15.73
CA GLY A 86 -11.87 -2.33 16.49
C GLY A 86 -12.56 -1.14 15.78
N ASP A 87 -12.24 0.09 16.19
CA ASP A 87 -12.78 1.31 15.57
C ASP A 87 -12.03 1.68 14.27
N GLY A 88 -12.14 0.82 13.26
CA GLY A 88 -11.43 0.98 12.01
C GLY A 88 -12.00 0.19 10.85
N TRP A 89 -11.42 0.39 9.68
CA TRP A 89 -11.89 -0.15 8.42
C TRP A 89 -10.72 -0.70 7.63
N HIS A 90 -10.92 -1.88 7.05
CA HIS A 90 -10.08 -2.35 5.97
C HIS A 90 -10.39 -1.56 4.71
N VAL A 91 -9.34 -1.06 4.06
CA VAL A 91 -9.42 -0.30 2.82
C VAL A 91 -8.48 -0.87 1.77
N VAL A 92 -8.86 -0.71 0.50
CA VAL A 92 -8.06 -1.10 -0.66
C VAL A 92 -7.83 0.14 -1.52
N PRO A 93 -6.57 0.52 -1.78
CA PRO A 93 -6.29 1.69 -2.60
C PRO A 93 -6.58 1.43 -4.08
N PHE A 94 -6.97 2.50 -4.77
CA PHE A 94 -6.87 2.53 -6.23
C PHE A 94 -5.45 2.94 -6.63
N GLY A 95 -4.93 2.26 -7.66
CA GLY A 95 -3.62 2.54 -8.21
C GLY A 95 -3.57 3.88 -8.95
N LEU A 96 -2.35 4.38 -9.17
CA LEU A 96 -2.12 5.62 -9.91
C LEU A 96 -2.20 5.45 -11.43
N LEU A 97 -2.03 4.22 -11.89
CA LEU A 97 -1.99 3.87 -13.31
C LEU A 97 -3.31 3.20 -13.73
N THR A 98 -3.54 3.18 -15.03
CA THR A 98 -4.77 2.64 -15.63
C THR A 98 -4.63 1.19 -16.09
N GLU A 99 -3.39 0.73 -16.25
CA GLU A 99 -3.08 -0.69 -16.47
C GLU A 99 -2.61 -1.34 -15.16
N PRO A 100 -3.05 -2.57 -14.84
CA PRO A 100 -2.63 -3.27 -13.63
C PRO A 100 -1.21 -3.82 -13.82
N ALA A 101 -0.36 -3.54 -12.84
CA ALA A 101 1.03 -3.98 -12.81
C ALA A 101 1.17 -5.48 -12.51
N THR A 102 0.31 -6.00 -11.62
CA THR A 102 0.48 -7.34 -11.01
C THR A 102 -0.82 -8.14 -10.98
N PRO A 103 -0.74 -9.47 -10.76
CA PRO A 103 -1.94 -10.30 -10.59
C PRO A 103 -2.83 -9.91 -9.40
N GLY A 104 -2.29 -9.17 -8.42
CA GLY A 104 -3.03 -8.66 -7.27
C GLY A 104 -3.72 -7.31 -7.51
N GLU A 105 -3.70 -6.80 -8.74
CA GLU A 105 -4.38 -5.58 -9.16
C GLU A 105 -5.45 -5.92 -10.19
N VAL A 106 -6.61 -5.28 -10.13
CA VAL A 106 -7.75 -5.58 -11.02
C VAL A 106 -8.29 -4.33 -11.69
N VAL A 107 -8.52 -4.42 -13.01
CA VAL A 107 -9.17 -3.35 -13.78
C VAL A 107 -10.66 -3.31 -13.49
N THR A 108 -11.14 -2.15 -13.07
CA THR A 108 -12.56 -1.82 -12.90
C THR A 108 -13.20 -1.40 -14.23
N ARG A 109 -14.53 -1.23 -14.26
CA ARG A 109 -15.24 -0.71 -15.45
C ARG A 109 -15.38 0.82 -15.46
N ARG A 110 -14.76 1.52 -14.51
CA ARG A 110 -14.91 2.97 -14.31
C ARG A 110 -14.14 3.78 -15.34
N SER A 111 -14.74 4.82 -15.91
CA SER A 111 -14.08 5.67 -16.90
C SER A 111 -13.02 6.59 -16.31
N ALA A 112 -13.13 6.96 -15.02
CA ALA A 112 -12.16 7.81 -14.35
C ALA A 112 -10.80 7.10 -14.19
N PRO A 113 -9.69 7.64 -14.72
CA PRO A 113 -8.37 7.02 -14.65
C PRO A 113 -7.94 6.63 -13.23
N ALA A 114 -8.13 7.53 -12.25
CA ALA A 114 -7.76 7.31 -10.86
C ALA A 114 -8.57 6.23 -10.13
N LEU A 115 -9.63 5.70 -10.76
CA LEU A 115 -10.45 4.60 -10.23
C LEU A 115 -10.39 3.35 -11.12
N ARG A 116 -9.48 3.32 -12.09
CA ARG A 116 -9.40 2.27 -13.11
C ARG A 116 -8.85 0.96 -12.56
N VAL A 117 -7.89 1.02 -11.64
CA VAL A 117 -7.21 -0.17 -11.10
C VAL A 117 -7.35 -0.19 -9.59
N LEU A 118 -7.82 -1.32 -9.05
CA LEU A 118 -7.91 -1.57 -7.61
C LEU A 118 -6.74 -2.48 -7.17
N CYS A 119 -5.96 -2.05 -6.19
CA CYS A 119 -4.73 -2.70 -5.76
C CYS A 119 -4.94 -3.58 -4.51
N LEU A 120 -5.59 -4.73 -4.70
CA LEU A 120 -6.00 -5.64 -3.61
C LEU A 120 -4.83 -6.17 -2.79
N TRP A 121 -3.67 -6.39 -3.43
CA TRP A 121 -2.44 -6.77 -2.73
C TRP A 121 -1.98 -5.73 -1.69
N ASN A 122 -2.40 -4.47 -1.84
CA ASN A 122 -2.00 -3.35 -1.00
C ASN A 122 -3.11 -2.93 -0.02
N GLN A 123 -3.92 -3.87 0.46
CA GLN A 123 -4.93 -3.64 1.49
C GLN A 123 -4.30 -3.24 2.83
N PHE A 124 -4.94 -2.34 3.58
CA PHE A 124 -4.53 -1.93 4.93
C PHE A 124 -5.70 -1.43 5.77
N SER A 125 -5.47 -1.08 7.03
CA SER A 125 -6.49 -0.59 7.96
C SER A 125 -6.37 0.91 8.22
N LEU A 126 -7.52 1.57 8.35
CA LEU A 126 -7.66 2.98 8.71
C LEU A 126 -8.67 3.17 9.86
N PRO A 127 -8.40 4.02 10.86
CA PRO A 127 -9.36 4.41 11.88
C PRO A 127 -10.59 5.09 11.28
N THR A 128 -11.75 4.92 11.91
CA THR A 128 -12.99 5.60 11.51
C THR A 128 -12.80 7.11 11.43
N THR A 129 -12.10 7.70 12.40
CA THR A 129 -11.82 9.15 12.46
C THR A 129 -11.02 9.66 11.27
N MET A 130 -10.14 8.84 10.68
CA MET A 130 -9.41 9.23 9.47
C MET A 130 -10.31 9.20 8.23
N LEU A 131 -11.14 8.17 8.09
CA LEU A 131 -12.07 8.02 6.96
C LEU A 131 -13.22 9.02 7.00
N GLN A 132 -13.65 9.46 8.18
CA GLN A 132 -14.58 10.57 8.34
C GLN A 132 -14.00 11.88 7.80
N CYS A 133 -12.68 12.07 7.86
CA CYS A 133 -12.03 13.24 7.24
C CYS A 133 -11.89 13.14 5.71
N CYS A 134 -12.32 12.04 5.11
CA CYS A 134 -12.22 11.77 3.67
C CYS A 134 -13.59 11.95 3.02
N TRP A 135 -13.63 12.31 1.73
CA TRP A 135 -14.88 12.56 1.03
C TRP A 135 -15.35 11.30 0.31
N ARG A 136 -16.63 10.91 0.46
CA ARG A 136 -17.20 9.85 -0.38
C ARG A 136 -17.43 10.38 -1.78
N VAL A 137 -16.80 9.74 -2.76
CA VAL A 137 -16.90 10.15 -4.18
C VAL A 137 -17.78 9.21 -4.99
N ASP A 138 -17.91 7.94 -4.59
CA ASP A 138 -18.72 6.94 -5.29
C ASP A 138 -18.91 5.68 -4.41
N ARG A 139 -19.46 4.61 -5.00
CA ARG A 139 -19.61 3.27 -4.41
C ARG A 139 -19.20 2.18 -5.38
N LEU A 140 -18.58 1.12 -4.85
CA LEU A 140 -18.30 -0.12 -5.56
C LEU A 140 -19.61 -0.78 -6.01
N SER A 141 -19.59 -1.31 -7.23
CA SER A 141 -20.60 -2.24 -7.74
C SER A 141 -20.51 -3.59 -7.03
N GLU A 142 -21.55 -4.42 -7.15
CA GLU A 142 -21.55 -5.76 -6.54
C GLU A 142 -20.43 -6.67 -7.10
N GLU A 143 -20.11 -6.54 -8.39
CA GLU A 143 -18.97 -7.25 -9.00
C GLU A 143 -17.64 -6.83 -8.34
N GLU A 144 -17.45 -5.53 -8.14
CA GLU A 144 -16.24 -5.00 -7.50
C GLU A 144 -16.16 -5.37 -6.00
N LYS A 145 -17.30 -5.40 -5.30
CA LYS A 145 -17.35 -5.86 -3.89
C LYS A 145 -16.98 -7.34 -3.76
N ALA A 146 -17.42 -8.19 -4.69
CA ALA A 146 -17.08 -9.60 -4.67
C ALA A 146 -15.55 -9.82 -4.75
N TRP A 147 -14.84 -9.02 -5.54
CA TRP A 147 -13.38 -9.10 -5.65
C TRP A 147 -12.62 -8.80 -4.34
N LEU A 148 -13.26 -8.13 -3.38
CA LEU A 148 -12.67 -7.89 -2.06
C LEU A 148 -12.63 -9.16 -1.18
N GLN A 149 -13.37 -10.20 -1.56
CA GLN A 149 -13.56 -11.41 -0.78
C GLN A 149 -13.22 -12.70 -1.55
N SER A 150 -13.09 -12.62 -2.87
CA SER A 150 -12.94 -13.76 -3.77
C SER A 150 -11.74 -13.63 -4.70
N ASP A 151 -11.50 -14.69 -5.46
CA ASP A 151 -10.48 -14.70 -6.51
C ASP A 151 -10.78 -13.67 -7.62
N LEU A 152 -9.71 -13.18 -8.23
CA LEU A 152 -9.78 -12.17 -9.26
C LEU A 152 -10.00 -12.75 -10.66
N PRO A 153 -10.73 -12.03 -11.54
CA PRO A 153 -10.88 -12.44 -12.92
C PRO A 153 -9.53 -12.35 -13.65
N SER A 154 -8.99 -13.50 -14.07
CA SER A 154 -7.67 -13.64 -14.70
C SER A 154 -7.42 -12.71 -15.90
N HIS A 155 -8.47 -12.33 -16.63
CA HIS A 155 -8.38 -11.46 -17.80
C HIS A 155 -8.32 -9.95 -17.46
N ARG A 156 -8.48 -9.56 -16.19
CA ARG A 156 -8.45 -8.15 -15.74
C ARG A 156 -7.29 -7.82 -14.82
N VAL A 157 -6.45 -8.81 -14.50
CA VAL A 157 -5.31 -8.62 -13.59
C VAL A 157 -4.00 -8.43 -14.33
N GLY A 158 -3.00 -7.81 -13.73
CA GLY A 158 -1.70 -7.58 -14.36
C GLY A 158 -0.91 -8.85 -14.65
N PRO A 159 0.10 -8.79 -15.53
CA PRO A 159 0.93 -9.94 -15.85
C PRO A 159 1.80 -10.35 -14.64
N PRO A 160 2.21 -11.63 -14.52
CA PRO A 160 3.06 -12.07 -13.41
C PRO A 160 4.42 -11.34 -13.40
N LEU A 161 4.94 -11.06 -12.20
CA LEU A 161 6.33 -10.62 -12.04
C LEU A 161 7.25 -11.84 -12.13
N ARG A 162 8.25 -11.78 -13.01
CA ARG A 162 9.17 -12.89 -13.26
C ARG A 162 10.63 -12.49 -13.12
N HIS A 163 10.96 -11.27 -13.51
CA HIS A 163 12.35 -10.81 -13.56
C HIS A 163 12.70 -10.00 -12.30
N PRO A 164 13.88 -10.19 -11.69
CA PRO A 164 14.30 -9.41 -10.53
C PRO A 164 14.56 -7.94 -10.85
N LEU A 165 14.95 -7.62 -12.08
CA LEU A 165 15.14 -6.24 -12.56
C LEU A 165 13.90 -5.67 -13.28
N ASP A 166 12.72 -6.19 -12.97
CA ASP A 166 11.47 -5.67 -13.53
C ASP A 166 11.15 -4.30 -12.88
N PRO A 167 10.97 -3.20 -13.64
CA PRO A 167 10.71 -1.88 -13.06
C PRO A 167 9.38 -1.79 -12.29
N ARG A 168 8.51 -2.80 -12.40
CA ARG A 168 7.32 -2.91 -11.56
C ARG A 168 7.66 -3.04 -10.08
N TRP A 169 8.86 -3.48 -9.72
CA TRP A 169 9.29 -3.52 -8.31
C TRP A 169 9.35 -2.13 -7.69
N ASP A 170 9.85 -1.13 -8.41
CA ASP A 170 9.93 0.26 -7.92
C ASP A 170 8.52 0.84 -7.68
N TYR A 171 7.58 0.54 -8.59
CA TYR A 171 6.17 0.91 -8.42
C TYR A 171 5.55 0.23 -7.18
N LEU A 172 5.81 -1.05 -6.96
CA LEU A 172 5.30 -1.78 -5.79
C LEU A 172 5.87 -1.25 -4.48
N GLU A 173 7.15 -0.89 -4.46
CA GLU A 173 7.78 -0.24 -3.32
C GLU A 173 7.11 1.11 -3.04
N MET A 174 6.96 1.97 -4.05
CA MET A 174 6.27 3.26 -3.93
C MET A 174 4.85 3.11 -3.35
N GLU A 175 4.05 2.17 -3.84
CA GLU A 175 2.70 1.91 -3.32
C GLU A 175 2.70 1.34 -1.90
N SER A 176 3.69 0.51 -1.56
CA SER A 176 3.88 -0.01 -0.19
C SER A 176 4.29 1.10 0.78
N GLU A 177 5.15 2.03 0.37
CA GLU A 177 5.53 3.19 1.15
C GLU A 177 4.33 4.11 1.40
N PHE A 178 3.49 4.35 0.39
CA PHE A 178 2.24 5.09 0.55
C PHE A 178 1.37 4.45 1.64
N ARG A 179 1.14 3.13 1.57
CA ARG A 179 0.42 2.39 2.61
C ARG A 179 1.06 2.61 3.98
N GLN A 180 2.38 2.45 4.10
CA GLN A 180 3.08 2.64 5.37
C GLN A 180 2.93 4.05 5.93
N ARG A 181 3.05 5.10 5.11
CA ARG A 181 2.89 6.50 5.53
C ARG A 181 1.49 6.74 6.08
N VAL A 182 0.47 6.34 5.31
CA VAL A 182 -0.93 6.50 5.68
C VAL A 182 -1.26 5.71 6.95
N SER A 183 -0.81 4.46 7.05
CA SER A 183 -1.00 3.63 8.24
C SER A 183 -0.22 4.14 9.45
N ARG A 184 0.93 4.79 9.30
CA ARG A 184 1.70 5.35 10.43
C ARG A 184 1.01 6.55 11.09
N GLY A 185 0.24 7.34 10.34
CA GLY A 185 -0.57 8.45 10.87
C GLY A 185 -1.61 8.01 11.91
N THR A 186 -1.86 6.70 12.03
CA THR A 186 -2.73 6.10 13.05
C THR A 186 -2.03 5.82 14.37
N ARG A 187 -0.69 5.83 14.41
CA ARG A 187 0.04 5.81 15.67
C ARG A 187 -0.18 7.17 16.30
N ARG A 188 -1.21 7.25 17.14
CA ARG A 188 -1.30 8.19 18.26
C ARG A 188 0.14 8.37 18.73
N GLN A 189 0.68 9.59 18.65
CA GLN A 189 1.93 9.88 19.35
C GLN A 189 1.72 9.30 20.73
N VAL A 190 2.48 8.26 21.06
CA VAL A 190 2.49 7.74 22.42
C VAL A 190 3.19 8.85 23.17
N THR A 191 2.42 9.84 23.62
CA THR A 191 2.83 10.73 24.68
C THR A 191 2.94 9.83 25.88
N TYR A 192 4.14 9.31 26.07
CA TYR A 192 4.47 8.73 27.35
C TYR A 192 4.43 9.90 28.33
N ASP A 193 3.56 9.84 29.34
CA ASP A 193 3.60 10.72 30.50
C ASP A 193 4.83 10.35 31.35
N ILE A 194 6.02 10.44 30.76
CA ILE A 194 7.28 10.22 31.47
C ILE A 194 7.63 11.55 32.10
N THR A 195 7.53 11.60 33.42
CA THR A 195 8.02 12.74 34.18
C THR A 195 9.54 12.86 34.01
N PRO A 196 10.15 14.06 34.07
CA PRO A 196 11.60 14.21 33.97
C PRO A 196 12.41 13.35 34.96
N SER A 197 11.81 12.97 36.09
CA SER A 197 12.38 12.02 37.06
C SER A 197 12.45 10.58 36.57
N GLU A 198 11.51 10.13 35.74
CA GLU A 198 11.47 8.77 35.20
C GLU A 198 12.42 8.59 34.00
N LEU A 199 12.68 9.67 33.24
CA LEU A 199 13.73 9.67 32.21
C LEU A 199 15.12 9.38 32.79
N ARG A 200 15.37 9.72 34.06
CA ARG A 200 16.65 9.44 34.72
C ARG A 200 16.89 7.96 35.00
N LYS A 201 15.84 7.14 35.17
CA LYS A 201 15.98 5.70 35.41
C LYS A 201 16.43 4.91 34.18
N ALA A 202 16.20 5.45 32.98
CA ALA A 202 16.68 4.82 31.74
C ALA A 202 18.17 5.08 31.46
N ALA A 203 18.80 5.96 32.24
CA ALA A 203 20.21 6.31 32.15
C ALA A 203 21.01 5.85 33.39
N GLU A 204 20.44 4.97 34.22
CA GLU A 204 21.23 4.32 35.27
C GLU A 204 22.23 3.36 34.61
N ASP A 205 23.50 3.51 34.98
CA ASP A 205 24.63 2.72 34.48
C ASP A 205 24.27 1.24 34.50
N SER A 206 24.01 0.69 33.31
CA SER A 206 23.89 -0.75 33.17
C SER A 206 25.24 -1.33 33.61
N ALA A 207 25.23 -2.13 34.67
CA ALA A 207 26.40 -2.92 35.01
C ALA A 207 26.88 -3.63 33.73
N PRO A 208 28.21 -3.66 33.46
CA PRO A 208 28.74 -4.26 32.25
C PRO A 208 28.17 -5.67 32.09
N TYR A 209 27.52 -5.89 30.95
CA TYR A 209 26.94 -7.18 30.61
C TYR A 209 28.08 -8.15 30.30
N GLY A 210 28.33 -9.07 31.22
CA GLY A 210 29.28 -10.18 31.04
C GLY A 210 30.44 -10.19 32.03
N ASP A 211 30.16 -10.53 33.29
CA ASP A 211 31.19 -10.93 34.26
C ASP A 211 30.60 -11.97 35.23
N GLN A 212 29.91 -12.96 34.67
CA GLN A 212 29.70 -14.23 35.38
C GLN A 212 30.70 -15.20 34.79
N ASP A 213 31.83 -15.32 35.48
CA ASP A 213 32.73 -16.47 35.37
C ASP A 213 31.89 -17.73 35.63
N ASP A 214 31.47 -18.38 34.54
CA ASP A 214 31.01 -19.77 34.57
C ASP A 214 32.22 -20.63 34.97
N GLU A 215 32.45 -20.77 36.28
CA GLU A 215 33.30 -21.85 36.77
C GLU A 215 32.66 -23.18 36.37
N PRO A 216 33.36 -24.05 35.63
CA PRO A 216 32.83 -25.35 35.27
C PRO A 216 32.70 -26.21 36.53
N SER A 217 31.47 -26.50 36.93
CA SER A 217 31.17 -27.53 37.93
C SER A 217 31.80 -28.86 37.48
N PRO A 218 32.75 -29.43 38.24
CA PRO A 218 33.38 -30.69 37.91
C PRO A 218 32.65 -31.79 38.68
N GLU A 219 31.52 -32.26 38.21
CA GLU A 219 30.89 -33.45 38.78
C GLU A 219 29.81 -33.96 37.81
N ASP A 220 30.17 -34.98 37.04
CA ASP A 220 29.31 -36.11 36.68
C ASP A 220 30.22 -37.21 36.13
N GLU A 221 31.07 -37.73 37.02
CA GLU A 221 31.57 -39.09 36.93
C GLU A 221 30.42 -40.05 37.28
N ASP A 222 30.37 -41.15 36.53
CA ASP A 222 29.73 -42.42 36.88
C ASP A 222 28.20 -42.50 36.92
N ASN A 223 27.63 -43.09 35.85
CA ASN A 223 27.08 -44.43 36.00
C ASN A 223 26.78 -45.12 34.67
N ASN A 224 27.55 -46.18 34.40
CA ASN A 224 27.27 -47.18 33.39
C ASN A 224 27.03 -48.50 34.13
N THR A 225 25.78 -48.97 34.23
CA THR A 225 25.42 -50.38 34.46
C THR A 225 24.02 -50.64 33.94
#